data_AF-W2HL08-F1
#
_entry.id   AF-W2HL08-F1
#
_cell.length_a   1.000
_cell.length_b   1.000
_cell.length_c   1.000
_cell.angle_alpha   90.00
_cell.angle_beta   90.00
_cell.angle_gamma   90.00
#
_symmetry.space_group_name_H-M   'P 1'
#
loop_
_entity.id
_entity.type
_entity.pdbx_description
1 polymer ?
#
loop_
_entity_poly.entity_id
_entity_poly.type
_entity_poly.pdbx_seq_one_letter_code
_entity_poly.pdbx_strand_id
1 'polypeptide(L)'
;MGIAACVGFPIPFFALSTIPVFFLLLLVWFSLIAGTQCIRDILHHPKELTTFALYICTQMLMPVVYPIYEVIFYAAANTRYEFPVILLLSIIKIVMKYIISLALTGMEDMMPKAVTFSVDFFHAVYLATCVQRTRSTTTIVIVIAVDVAQSALMLYGLHKRSRTMSARARTAAGVCDNNGSLVTALRIICTSSKRLENQHLGGIRMRSCLPYRLSRTSMECINNLERVQQRRISRMALKRRALISRAIARIYWWHRRTSIRPIETAVISPIEDQSIEMKYPRQNSAVNRRSNVLKEGLETLFTSECLVLVGYLHTSIAMFYANFVVMMIYLPSARYHSELLGLTPENVGETVKSVFIFGYLEFLSFALLALMLYRRYGLQAFYHLAFVLETQVVRIQGKVIMWMLLILAFRVDHFGKLFILSNGMSPTI
;
A
#
# COMPACT_ATOMS: atom_id res chain seq x y z
N MET A 1 -2.59 -18.45 33.77
CA MET A 1 -1.68 -19.37 34.48
C MET A 1 -2.23 -20.79 34.62
N GLY A 2 -3.53 -21.00 34.94
CA GLY A 2 -4.07 -22.36 35.15
C GLY A 2 -4.06 -23.32 33.95
N ILE A 3 -4.33 -22.85 32.73
CA ILE A 3 -4.38 -23.71 31.53
C ILE A 3 -2.98 -24.19 31.10
N ALA A 4 -1.95 -23.35 31.29
CA ALA A 4 -0.57 -23.70 30.94
C ALA A 4 0.02 -24.80 31.83
N ALA A 5 -0.49 -24.96 33.06
CA ALA A 5 -0.10 -26.05 33.95
C ALA A 5 -0.61 -27.42 33.49
N CYS A 6 -1.74 -27.47 32.76
CA CYS A 6 -2.32 -28.72 32.25
C CYS A 6 -1.70 -29.20 30.93
N VAL A 7 -1.13 -28.28 30.14
CA VAL A 7 -0.63 -28.57 28.78
C VAL A 7 0.89 -28.82 28.76
N GLY A 8 1.58 -28.59 29.87
CA GLY A 8 3.03 -28.63 29.95
C GLY A 8 3.65 -27.32 29.44
N PHE A 9 4.64 -26.83 30.17
CA PHE A 9 5.36 -25.59 29.85
C PHE A 9 6.74 -25.94 29.29
N PRO A 10 7.20 -25.31 28.21
CA PRO A 10 6.51 -24.31 27.36
C PRO A 10 5.51 -24.93 26.38
N ILE A 11 4.42 -24.21 26.07
CA ILE A 11 3.42 -24.67 25.09
C ILE A 11 4.03 -24.55 23.68
N PRO A 12 4.23 -25.66 22.94
CA PRO A 12 4.74 -25.59 21.60
C PRO A 12 3.73 -24.86 20.70
N PHE A 13 4.22 -23.94 19.86
CA PHE A 13 3.40 -23.17 18.93
C PHE A 13 2.34 -22.27 19.59
N PHE A 14 2.58 -21.78 20.82
CA PHE A 14 1.60 -20.98 21.56
C PHE A 14 1.03 -19.83 20.72
N ALA A 15 1.88 -19.08 20.03
CA ALA A 15 1.42 -17.96 19.22
C ALA A 15 0.55 -18.42 18.03
N LEU A 16 0.92 -19.49 17.33
CA LEU A 16 0.14 -20.06 16.21
C LEU A 16 -1.17 -20.71 16.67
N SER A 17 -1.18 -21.35 17.83
CA SER A 17 -2.36 -22.01 18.42
C SER A 17 -3.34 -20.99 19.04
N THR A 18 -2.83 -19.94 19.67
CA THR A 18 -3.65 -18.93 20.35
C THR A 18 -4.29 -17.96 19.37
N ILE A 19 -3.68 -17.70 18.21
CA ILE A 19 -4.24 -16.81 17.18
C ILE A 19 -5.65 -17.25 16.73
N PRO A 20 -5.89 -18.50 16.27
CA PRO A 20 -7.24 -18.97 15.92
C PRO A 20 -8.23 -18.86 17.07
N VAL A 21 -7.82 -19.24 18.28
CA VAL A 21 -8.66 -19.15 19.48
C VAL A 21 -9.05 -17.70 19.77
N PHE A 22 -8.10 -16.76 19.65
CA PHE A 22 -8.35 -15.33 19.81
C PHE A 22 -9.35 -14.80 18.78
N PHE A 23 -9.23 -15.19 17.50
CA PHE A 23 -10.18 -14.79 16.47
C PHE A 23 -11.57 -15.41 16.67
N LEU A 24 -11.65 -16.67 17.11
CA LEU A 24 -12.92 -17.30 17.46
C LEU A 24 -13.60 -16.57 18.63
N LEU A 25 -12.84 -16.25 19.67
CA LEU A 25 -13.34 -15.46 20.80
C LEU A 25 -13.80 -14.08 20.33
N LEU A 26 -13.00 -13.36 19.53
CA LEU A 26 -13.40 -12.08 18.97
C LEU A 26 -14.69 -12.18 18.14
N LEU A 27 -14.85 -13.25 17.36
CA LEU A 27 -16.04 -13.47 16.54
C LEU A 27 -17.26 -13.75 17.42
N VAL A 28 -17.12 -14.55 18.48
CA VAL A 28 -18.18 -14.79 19.48
C VAL A 28 -18.56 -13.49 20.18
N TRP A 29 -17.58 -12.73 20.68
CA TRP A 29 -17.81 -11.44 21.32
C TRP A 29 -18.47 -10.43 20.38
N PHE A 30 -17.99 -10.33 19.14
CA PHE A 30 -18.62 -9.50 18.11
C PHE A 30 -20.05 -9.94 17.85
N SER A 31 -20.31 -11.25 17.79
CA SER A 31 -21.64 -11.79 17.55
C SER A 31 -22.61 -11.47 18.70
N LEU A 32 -22.12 -11.54 19.94
CA LEU A 32 -22.89 -11.18 21.12
C LEU A 32 -23.20 -9.67 21.17
N ILE A 33 -22.24 -8.82 20.81
CA ILE A 33 -22.39 -7.35 20.87
C ILE A 33 -23.21 -6.80 19.70
N ALA A 34 -22.96 -7.27 18.47
CA ALA A 34 -23.64 -6.79 17.28
C ALA A 34 -25.08 -7.30 17.18
N GLY A 35 -25.38 -8.43 17.82
CA GLY A 35 -26.69 -9.07 17.79
C GLY A 35 -26.97 -9.82 16.48
N THR A 36 -27.94 -10.73 16.53
CA THR A 36 -28.26 -11.65 15.42
C THR A 36 -28.76 -10.94 14.16
N GLN A 37 -29.42 -9.78 14.30
CA GLN A 37 -29.93 -9.00 13.17
C GLN A 37 -28.79 -8.39 12.34
N CYS A 38 -27.80 -7.76 12.98
CA CYS A 38 -26.65 -7.18 12.29
C CYS A 38 -25.81 -8.26 11.59
N ILE A 39 -25.60 -9.42 12.24
CA ILE A 39 -24.88 -10.55 11.63
C ILE A 39 -25.62 -11.05 10.40
N ARG A 40 -26.95 -11.17 10.45
CA ARG A 40 -27.77 -11.57 9.31
C ARG A 40 -27.63 -10.57 8.16
N ASP A 41 -27.64 -9.27 8.45
CA ASP A 41 -27.45 -8.22 7.44
C ASP A 41 -26.05 -8.26 6.81
N ILE A 42 -25.00 -8.58 7.59
CA ILE A 42 -23.64 -8.80 7.08
C ILE A 42 -23.60 -10.05 6.18
N LEU A 43 -24.24 -11.14 6.58
CA LEU A 43 -24.34 -12.38 5.81
C LEU A 43 -25.09 -12.18 4.48
N HIS A 44 -26.05 -11.24 4.43
CA HIS A 44 -26.73 -10.85 3.19
C HIS A 44 -25.81 -10.14 2.18
N HIS A 45 -24.62 -9.69 2.58
CA HIS A 45 -23.61 -9.05 1.73
C HIS A 45 -22.35 -9.94 1.57
N PRO A 46 -22.46 -11.13 0.93
CA PRO A 46 -21.39 -12.13 0.90
C PRO A 46 -20.12 -11.66 0.20
N LYS A 47 -20.24 -10.72 -0.76
CA LYS A 47 -19.10 -10.14 -1.45
C LYS A 47 -18.24 -9.30 -0.51
N GLU A 48 -18.87 -8.44 0.30
CA GLU A 48 -18.17 -7.58 1.25
C GLU A 48 -17.53 -8.40 2.38
N LEU A 49 -18.26 -9.41 2.86
CA LEU A 49 -17.75 -10.37 3.84
C LEU A 49 -16.51 -11.12 3.31
N THR A 50 -16.55 -11.58 2.05
CA THR A 50 -15.43 -12.28 1.42
C THR A 50 -14.21 -11.36 1.25
N THR A 51 -14.42 -10.12 0.81
CA THR A 51 -13.34 -9.12 0.72
C THR A 51 -12.74 -8.83 2.10
N PHE A 52 -13.56 -8.70 3.13
CA PHE A 52 -13.10 -8.50 4.50
C PHE A 52 -12.33 -9.70 5.05
N ALA A 53 -12.84 -10.92 4.86
CA ALA A 53 -12.16 -12.15 5.28
C ALA A 53 -10.80 -12.30 4.59
N LEU A 54 -10.74 -12.10 3.26
CA LEU A 54 -9.49 -12.13 2.49
C LEU A 54 -8.49 -11.08 2.98
N TYR A 55 -8.99 -9.88 3.32
CA TYR A 55 -8.17 -8.82 3.90
C TYR A 55 -7.56 -9.24 5.25
N ILE A 56 -8.37 -9.78 6.17
CA ILE A 56 -7.88 -10.29 7.47
C ILE A 56 -6.86 -11.41 7.26
N CYS A 57 -7.14 -12.39 6.39
CA CYS A 57 -6.21 -13.48 6.08
C CYS A 57 -4.86 -12.94 5.58
N THR A 58 -4.87 -11.93 4.71
CA THR A 58 -3.65 -11.32 4.19
C THR A 58 -2.87 -10.56 5.27
N GLN A 59 -3.56 -9.90 6.20
CA GLN A 59 -2.91 -9.26 7.35
C GLN A 59 -2.28 -10.31 8.28
N MET A 60 -2.96 -11.42 8.51
CA MET A 60 -2.47 -12.53 9.35
C MET A 60 -1.30 -13.30 8.76
N LEU A 61 -0.99 -13.11 7.47
CA LEU A 61 0.21 -13.67 6.87
C LEU A 61 1.50 -12.99 7.38
N MET A 62 1.46 -11.72 7.80
CA MET A 62 2.65 -11.00 8.34
C MET A 62 3.26 -11.67 9.58
N PRO A 63 2.50 -11.94 10.66
CA PRO A 63 3.04 -12.60 11.85
C PRO A 63 3.48 -14.04 11.62
N VAL A 64 3.28 -14.62 10.43
CA VAL A 64 3.82 -15.93 10.06
C VAL A 64 5.09 -15.78 9.23
N VAL A 65 5.05 -14.96 8.17
CA VAL A 65 6.17 -14.81 7.23
C VAL A 65 7.39 -14.17 7.88
N TYR A 66 7.20 -13.13 8.71
CA TYR A 66 8.32 -12.40 9.28
C TYR A 66 9.07 -13.18 10.38
N PRO A 67 8.41 -13.94 11.27
CA PRO A 67 9.14 -14.87 12.15
C PRO A 67 9.87 -15.99 11.41
N ILE A 68 9.32 -16.52 10.31
CA ILE A 68 10.05 -17.49 9.46
C ILE A 68 11.31 -16.84 8.90
N TYR A 69 11.20 -15.60 8.41
CA TYR A 69 12.35 -14.81 7.98
C TYR A 69 13.37 -14.63 9.11
N GLU A 70 12.92 -14.38 10.34
CA GLU A 70 13.79 -14.25 11.52
C GLU A 70 14.64 -15.49 11.75
N VAL A 71 14.03 -16.67 11.66
CA VAL A 71 14.72 -17.96 11.83
C VAL A 71 15.74 -18.17 10.73
N ILE A 72 15.40 -17.83 9.48
CA ILE A 72 16.33 -17.91 8.34
C ILE A 72 17.51 -16.94 8.54
N PHE A 73 17.24 -15.71 8.98
CA PHE A 73 18.27 -14.72 9.27
C PHE A 73 19.17 -15.15 10.41
N TYR A 74 18.61 -15.71 11.48
CA TYR A 74 19.37 -16.27 12.60
C TYR A 74 20.30 -17.41 12.14
N ALA A 75 19.80 -18.32 11.29
CA ALA A 75 20.60 -19.41 10.74
C ALA A 75 21.69 -18.94 9.78
N ALA A 76 21.46 -17.82 9.08
CA ALA A 76 22.41 -17.25 8.12
C ALA A 76 23.40 -16.25 8.75
N ALA A 77 23.18 -15.82 9.99
CA ALA A 77 24.02 -14.84 10.68
C ALA A 77 25.48 -15.34 10.78
N ASN A 78 26.45 -14.47 10.46
CA ASN A 78 27.88 -14.80 10.42
C ASN A 78 28.27 -15.85 9.36
N THR A 79 27.42 -16.08 8.37
CA THR A 79 27.74 -16.93 7.20
C THR A 79 27.82 -16.11 5.91
N ARG A 80 28.29 -16.72 4.83
CA ARG A 80 28.30 -16.09 3.48
C ARG A 80 26.89 -15.73 2.96
N TYR A 81 25.83 -16.26 3.58
CA TYR A 81 24.44 -16.05 3.17
C TYR A 81 23.75 -14.90 3.90
N GLU A 82 24.43 -14.20 4.83
CA GLU A 82 23.84 -13.10 5.59
C GLU A 82 23.30 -11.97 4.67
N PHE A 83 24.10 -11.54 3.68
CA PHE A 83 23.71 -10.49 2.74
C PHE A 83 22.51 -10.89 1.84
N PRO A 84 22.50 -12.06 1.17
CA PRO A 84 21.33 -12.53 0.44
C PRO A 84 20.04 -12.56 1.28
N VAL A 85 20.13 -12.96 2.55
CA VAL A 85 18.98 -12.98 3.45
C VAL A 85 18.51 -11.57 3.82
N ILE A 86 19.40 -10.59 3.93
CA ILE A 86 18.97 -9.18 4.09
C ILE A 86 18.19 -8.69 2.87
N LEU A 87 18.63 -9.02 1.65
CA LEU A 87 17.90 -8.66 0.43
C LEU A 87 16.53 -9.36 0.34
N LEU A 88 16.41 -10.58 0.86
CA LEU A 88 15.14 -11.29 0.94
C LEU A 88 14.07 -10.49 1.71
N LEU A 89 14.46 -9.69 2.71
CA LEU A 89 13.52 -8.82 3.44
C LEU A 89 12.84 -7.78 2.53
N SER A 90 13.58 -7.24 1.56
CA SER A 90 13.03 -6.32 0.54
C SER A 90 12.10 -7.04 -0.45
N ILE A 91 12.43 -8.29 -0.81
CA ILE A 91 11.58 -9.12 -1.68
C ILE A 91 10.26 -9.45 -0.98
N ILE A 92 10.32 -9.89 0.29
CA ILE A 92 9.12 -10.14 1.11
C ILE A 92 8.25 -8.88 1.16
N LYS A 93 8.84 -7.71 1.42
CA LYS A 93 8.10 -6.43 1.41
C LYS A 93 7.32 -6.26 0.10
N ILE A 94 7.96 -6.41 -1.06
CA ILE A 94 7.31 -6.23 -2.38
C ILE A 94 6.17 -7.23 -2.57
N VAL A 95 6.41 -8.51 -2.29
CA VAL A 95 5.41 -9.57 -2.42
C VAL A 95 4.21 -9.29 -1.52
N MET A 96 4.43 -8.94 -0.26
CA MET A 96 3.36 -8.65 0.68
C MET A 96 2.55 -7.39 0.30
N LYS A 97 3.19 -6.35 -0.25
CA LYS A 97 2.48 -5.18 -0.80
C LYS A 97 1.56 -5.58 -1.97
N TYR A 98 2.03 -6.48 -2.83
CA TYR A 98 1.26 -6.99 -3.96
C TYR A 98 0.07 -7.85 -3.52
N ILE A 99 0.24 -8.73 -2.52
CA ILE A 99 -0.87 -9.54 -2.01
C ILE A 99 -1.95 -8.65 -1.38
N ILE A 100 -1.57 -7.63 -0.60
CA ILE A 100 -2.56 -6.67 -0.03
C ILE A 100 -3.25 -5.86 -1.13
N SER A 101 -2.54 -5.42 -2.17
CA SER A 101 -3.17 -4.64 -3.24
C SER A 101 -4.23 -5.45 -3.97
N LEU A 102 -3.99 -6.75 -4.17
CA LEU A 102 -4.99 -7.66 -4.72
C LEU A 102 -6.22 -7.77 -3.81
N ALA A 103 -6.01 -7.95 -2.50
CA ALA A 103 -7.11 -8.07 -1.53
C ALA A 103 -7.94 -6.77 -1.39
N LEU A 104 -7.35 -5.59 -1.64
CA LEU A 104 -7.99 -4.28 -1.47
C LEU A 104 -8.44 -3.62 -2.79
N THR A 105 -8.54 -4.38 -3.89
CA THR A 105 -8.95 -3.83 -5.19
C THR A 105 -10.31 -3.11 -5.14
N GLY A 106 -11.22 -3.50 -4.23
CA GLY A 106 -12.51 -2.81 -4.01
C GLY A 106 -12.48 -1.61 -3.07
N MET A 107 -11.38 -1.37 -2.35
CA MET A 107 -11.24 -0.37 -1.29
C MET A 107 -9.89 0.37 -1.37
N GLU A 108 -9.56 0.88 -2.55
CA GLU A 108 -8.28 1.55 -2.86
C GLU A 108 -7.88 2.62 -1.84
N ASP A 109 -8.83 3.41 -1.32
CA ASP A 109 -8.58 4.46 -0.31
C ASP A 109 -8.02 3.91 1.02
N MET A 110 -8.28 2.64 1.34
CA MET A 110 -7.72 1.99 2.53
C MET A 110 -6.33 1.40 2.30
N MET A 111 -5.90 1.27 1.04
CA MET A 111 -4.66 0.59 0.67
C MET A 111 -3.42 1.21 1.33
N PRO A 112 -3.20 2.55 1.30
CA PRO A 112 -2.01 3.14 1.93
C PRO A 112 -1.95 2.83 3.41
N LYS A 113 -3.05 3.03 4.13
CA LYS A 113 -3.15 2.71 5.55
C LYS A 113 -2.90 1.23 5.82
N ALA A 114 -3.52 0.34 5.05
CA ALA A 114 -3.40 -1.09 5.24
C ALA A 114 -1.96 -1.58 5.00
N VAL A 115 -1.34 -1.14 3.91
CA VAL A 115 0.02 -1.54 3.53
C VAL A 115 1.05 -0.94 4.49
N THR A 116 0.95 0.36 4.80
CA THR A 116 1.93 1.04 5.64
C THR A 116 1.91 0.47 7.06
N PHE A 117 0.74 0.43 7.73
CA PHE A 117 0.63 -0.08 9.10
C PHE A 117 0.63 -1.62 9.20
N SER A 118 1.03 -2.34 8.15
CA SER A 118 1.32 -3.77 8.24
C SER A 118 2.66 -4.11 7.61
N VAL A 119 2.78 -4.03 6.28
CA VAL A 119 4.00 -4.46 5.57
C VAL A 119 5.18 -3.58 5.92
N ASP A 120 5.01 -2.26 5.83
CA ASP A 120 6.09 -1.33 6.16
C ASP A 120 6.40 -1.34 7.66
N PHE A 121 5.40 -1.60 8.50
CA PHE A 121 5.58 -1.78 9.95
C PHE A 121 6.50 -2.97 10.26
N PHE A 122 6.13 -4.17 9.79
CA PHE A 122 6.93 -5.38 10.03
C PHE A 122 8.31 -5.24 9.37
N HIS A 123 8.38 -4.74 8.14
CA HIS A 123 9.65 -4.51 7.46
C HIS A 123 10.58 -3.61 8.28
N ALA A 124 10.09 -2.48 8.80
CA ALA A 124 10.91 -1.56 9.60
C ALA A 124 11.38 -2.18 10.92
N VAL A 125 10.51 -2.89 11.65
CA VAL A 125 10.89 -3.57 12.90
C VAL A 125 11.98 -4.62 12.63
N TYR A 126 11.80 -5.44 11.61
CA TYR A 126 12.75 -6.50 11.27
C TYR A 126 14.06 -5.96 10.71
N LEU A 127 14.03 -4.88 9.93
CA LEU A 127 15.24 -4.20 9.46
C LEU A 127 16.05 -3.63 10.63
N ALA A 128 15.39 -2.98 11.60
CA ALA A 128 16.03 -2.50 12.83
C ALA A 128 16.60 -3.67 13.67
N THR A 129 15.89 -4.79 13.72
CA THR A 129 16.34 -6.03 14.39
C THR A 129 17.60 -6.59 13.72
N CYS A 130 17.66 -6.61 12.37
CA CYS A 130 18.85 -7.03 11.63
C CYS A 130 20.05 -6.13 11.94
N VAL A 131 19.87 -4.80 11.92
CA VAL A 131 20.93 -3.83 12.25
C VAL A 131 21.43 -4.01 13.69
N GLN A 132 20.55 -4.33 14.63
CA GLN A 132 20.92 -4.59 16.03
C GLN A 132 21.68 -5.92 16.21
N ARG A 133 21.21 -7.00 15.58
CA ARG A 133 21.72 -8.36 15.85
C ARG A 133 22.99 -8.71 15.09
N THR A 134 23.21 -8.10 13.93
CA THR A 134 24.41 -8.34 13.14
C THR A 134 25.66 -7.86 13.89
N ARG A 135 26.67 -8.72 14.01
CA ARG A 135 27.98 -8.36 14.60
C ARG A 135 28.97 -7.78 13.60
N SER A 136 28.72 -7.97 12.30
CA SER A 136 29.54 -7.48 11.20
C SER A 136 29.26 -6.01 10.89
N THR A 137 30.23 -5.14 11.15
CA THR A 137 30.15 -3.70 10.79
C THR A 137 29.94 -3.50 9.29
N THR A 138 30.58 -4.32 8.46
CA THR A 138 30.40 -4.32 7.00
C THR A 138 28.95 -4.59 6.62
N THR A 139 28.31 -5.60 7.24
CA THR A 139 26.92 -5.92 6.94
C THR A 139 25.98 -4.81 7.39
N ILE A 140 26.19 -4.20 8.57
CA ILE A 140 25.42 -3.03 9.03
C ILE A 140 25.52 -1.88 8.02
N VAL A 141 26.74 -1.52 7.60
CA VAL A 141 26.96 -0.44 6.62
C VAL A 141 26.26 -0.74 5.31
N ILE A 142 26.31 -1.98 4.82
CA ILE A 142 25.63 -2.39 3.59
C ILE A 142 24.11 -2.30 3.74
N VAL A 143 23.53 -2.80 4.84
CA VAL A 143 22.08 -2.72 5.10
C VAL A 143 21.61 -1.27 5.06
N ILE A 144 22.30 -0.40 5.78
CA ILE A 144 22.01 1.04 5.84
C ILE A 144 22.19 1.67 4.45
N ALA A 145 23.26 1.34 3.72
CA ALA A 145 23.51 1.87 2.39
C ALA A 145 22.42 1.46 1.38
N VAL A 146 21.95 0.21 1.44
CA VAL A 146 20.86 -0.28 0.59
C VAL A 146 19.56 0.45 0.91
N ASP A 147 19.23 0.61 2.19
CA ASP A 147 18.02 1.32 2.60
C ASP A 147 18.06 2.81 2.19
N VAL A 148 19.19 3.50 2.45
CA VAL A 148 19.41 4.89 2.03
C VAL A 148 19.33 5.01 0.51
N ALA A 149 19.89 4.07 -0.25
CA ALA A 149 19.79 4.06 -1.71
C ALA A 149 18.34 3.87 -2.18
N GLN A 150 17.57 2.97 -1.57
CA GLN A 150 16.15 2.79 -1.87
C GLN A 150 15.36 4.06 -1.59
N SER A 151 15.57 4.68 -0.43
CA SER A 151 14.96 5.96 -0.04
C SER A 151 15.33 7.10 -1.01
N ALA A 152 16.60 7.20 -1.40
CA ALA A 152 17.08 8.21 -2.35
C ALA A 152 16.48 8.01 -3.75
N LEU A 153 16.37 6.76 -4.23
CA LEU A 153 15.74 6.43 -5.51
C LEU A 153 14.25 6.80 -5.51
N MET A 154 13.54 6.52 -4.41
CA MET A 154 12.13 6.94 -4.26
C MET A 154 11.99 8.46 -4.28
N LEU A 155 12.84 9.17 -3.53
CA LEU A 155 12.83 10.63 -3.49
C LEU A 155 13.16 11.24 -4.86
N TYR A 156 14.19 10.72 -5.54
CA TYR A 156 14.58 11.16 -6.88
C TYR A 156 13.47 10.91 -7.91
N GLY A 157 12.85 9.73 -7.89
CA GLY A 157 11.71 9.38 -8.74
C GLY A 157 10.53 10.34 -8.53
N LEU A 158 10.21 10.62 -7.26
CA LEU A 158 9.16 11.57 -6.90
C LEU A 158 9.53 13.00 -7.33
N HIS A 159 10.79 13.41 -7.19
CA HIS A 159 11.28 14.72 -7.62
C HIS A 159 11.14 14.91 -9.13
N LYS A 160 11.62 13.92 -9.90
CA LYS A 160 11.55 13.92 -11.36
C LYS A 160 10.10 13.98 -11.84
N ARG A 161 9.22 13.14 -11.26
CA ARG A 161 7.78 13.12 -11.58
C ARG A 161 7.09 14.42 -11.17
N SER A 162 7.46 15.01 -10.03
CA SER A 162 6.93 16.29 -9.56
C SER A 162 7.22 17.43 -10.54
N ARG A 163 8.46 17.51 -11.04
CA ARG A 163 8.89 18.59 -11.95
C ARG A 163 8.14 18.52 -13.28
N THR A 164 8.02 17.34 -13.87
CA THR A 164 7.29 17.15 -15.13
C THR A 164 5.79 17.38 -14.94
N MET A 165 5.22 16.89 -13.84
CA MET A 165 3.80 17.04 -13.54
C MET A 165 3.40 18.49 -13.28
N SER A 166 4.20 19.21 -12.47
CA SER A 166 3.93 20.61 -12.14
C SER A 166 3.95 21.49 -13.38
N ALA A 167 4.89 21.27 -14.30
CA ALA A 167 4.93 21.98 -15.58
C ALA A 167 3.68 21.72 -16.42
N ARG A 168 3.26 20.45 -16.56
CA ARG A 168 2.05 20.06 -17.32
C ARG A 168 0.76 20.56 -16.67
N ALA A 169 0.68 20.57 -15.34
CA ALA A 169 -0.46 21.08 -14.59
C ALA A 169 -0.59 22.60 -14.76
N ARG A 170 0.52 23.34 -14.74
CA ARG A 170 0.53 24.79 -14.97
C ARG A 170 0.08 25.16 -16.38
N THR A 171 0.56 24.45 -17.41
CA THR A 171 0.13 24.70 -18.79
C THR A 171 -1.36 24.39 -18.97
N ALA A 172 -1.86 23.29 -18.39
CA ALA A 172 -3.28 22.96 -18.40
C ALA A 172 -4.14 23.96 -17.60
N ALA A 173 -3.58 24.56 -16.55
CA ALA A 173 -4.23 25.59 -15.75
C ALA A 173 -4.10 27.01 -16.35
N GLY A 174 -3.31 27.21 -17.40
CA GLY A 174 -3.04 28.53 -17.98
C GLY A 174 -2.35 29.51 -17.02
N VAL A 175 -1.52 29.00 -16.11
CA VAL A 175 -0.77 29.81 -15.14
C VAL A 175 0.65 30.00 -15.64
N CYS A 176 1.06 31.25 -15.89
CA CYS A 176 2.40 31.62 -16.35
C CYS A 176 3.40 31.85 -15.20
N ASP A 177 2.93 31.87 -13.95
CA ASP A 177 3.78 32.14 -12.79
C ASP A 177 4.66 30.94 -12.43
N ASN A 178 5.96 31.18 -12.25
CA ASN A 178 6.97 30.15 -12.08
C ASN A 178 6.96 29.53 -10.67
N ASN A 179 6.34 30.21 -9.69
CA ASN A 179 6.29 29.78 -8.28
C ASN A 179 5.02 29.00 -7.89
N GLY A 180 4.07 28.78 -8.81
CA GLY A 180 2.80 28.10 -8.49
C GLY A 180 2.97 26.62 -8.11
N SER A 181 2.43 26.22 -6.96
CA SER A 181 2.45 24.82 -6.48
C SER A 181 1.59 23.89 -7.35
N LEU A 182 1.89 22.58 -7.35
CA LEU A 182 1.08 21.58 -8.07
C LEU A 182 -0.39 21.59 -7.63
N VAL A 183 -0.62 21.69 -6.32
CA VAL A 183 -1.97 21.69 -5.75
C VAL A 183 -2.78 22.90 -6.20
N THR A 184 -2.16 24.08 -6.26
CA THR A 184 -2.81 25.30 -6.77
C THR A 184 -3.22 25.12 -8.23
N ALA A 185 -2.35 24.56 -9.07
CA ALA A 185 -2.64 24.32 -10.49
C ALA A 185 -3.80 23.31 -10.67
N LEU A 186 -3.81 22.22 -9.90
CA LEU A 186 -4.89 21.23 -9.95
C LEU A 186 -6.22 21.80 -9.44
N ARG A 187 -6.20 22.62 -8.38
CA ARG A 187 -7.39 23.31 -7.86
C ARG A 187 -8.04 24.18 -8.93
N ILE A 188 -7.24 24.95 -9.68
CA ILE A 188 -7.70 25.80 -10.77
C ILE A 188 -8.35 24.99 -11.91
N ILE A 189 -7.82 23.81 -12.22
CA ILE A 189 -8.41 22.90 -13.22
C ILE A 189 -9.76 22.38 -12.72
N CYS A 190 -9.89 22.03 -11.44
CA CYS A 190 -11.13 21.52 -10.86
C CYS A 190 -12.23 22.58 -10.76
N THR A 191 -11.89 23.84 -10.47
CA THR A 191 -12.89 24.92 -10.33
C THR A 191 -13.41 25.46 -11.66
N SER A 192 -12.67 25.27 -12.76
CA SER A 192 -13.06 25.81 -14.07
C SER A 192 -13.71 24.74 -14.96
N SER A 193 -15.04 24.82 -15.13
CA SER A 193 -15.82 23.86 -15.92
C SER A 193 -15.25 23.63 -17.33
N LYS A 194 -14.78 24.69 -18.01
CA LYS A 194 -14.20 24.62 -19.37
C LYS A 194 -12.88 23.82 -19.40
N ARG A 195 -12.01 23.97 -18.40
CA ARG A 195 -10.71 23.27 -18.37
C ARG A 195 -10.89 21.82 -17.95
N LEU A 196 -11.79 21.58 -17.00
CA LEU A 196 -12.22 20.25 -16.61
C LEU A 196 -12.83 19.48 -17.80
N GLU A 197 -13.60 20.15 -18.66
CA GLU A 197 -14.13 19.55 -19.87
C GLU A 197 -13.07 19.11 -20.89
N ASN A 198 -11.82 19.60 -20.77
CA ASN A 198 -10.70 19.17 -21.60
C ASN A 198 -9.89 18.01 -20.96
N GLN A 199 -10.15 17.68 -19.68
CA GLN A 199 -9.46 16.60 -18.97
C GLN A 199 -10.16 15.25 -19.15
N HIS A 200 -9.39 14.17 -19.08
CA HIS A 200 -9.92 12.81 -18.98
C HIS A 200 -10.37 12.51 -17.54
N LEU A 201 -11.65 12.19 -17.36
CA LEU A 201 -12.26 11.90 -16.03
C LEU A 201 -12.59 10.41 -15.84
N GLY A 202 -12.31 9.56 -16.83
CA GLY A 202 -12.55 8.12 -16.71
C GLY A 202 -11.61 7.50 -15.69
N GLY A 203 -12.18 6.73 -14.74
CA GLY A 203 -11.44 6.06 -13.67
C GLY A 203 -11.04 6.94 -12.49
N ILE A 204 -11.52 8.19 -12.40
CA ILE A 204 -11.34 9.02 -11.21
C ILE A 204 -12.53 8.78 -10.27
N ARG A 205 -12.24 8.36 -9.04
CA ARG A 205 -13.22 8.25 -7.95
C ARG A 205 -13.43 9.65 -7.34
N MET A 206 -14.67 10.15 -7.36
CA MET A 206 -14.97 11.50 -6.86
C MET A 206 -15.23 11.55 -5.36
N ARG A 207 -15.71 10.44 -4.78
CA ARG A 207 -16.04 10.35 -3.35
C ARG A 207 -15.27 9.20 -2.71
N SER A 208 -14.70 9.49 -1.55
CA SER A 208 -14.05 8.46 -0.76
C SER A 208 -15.09 7.50 -0.15
N CYS A 209 -14.66 6.26 0.12
CA CYS A 209 -15.45 5.33 0.92
C CYS A 209 -15.55 5.70 2.41
N LEU A 210 -14.75 6.68 2.86
CA LEU A 210 -14.76 7.17 4.24
C LEU A 210 -15.52 8.51 4.32
N PRO A 211 -16.39 8.69 5.34
CA PRO A 211 -17.08 9.95 5.53
C PRO A 211 -16.10 11.02 6.06
N TYR A 212 -15.88 12.07 5.28
CA TYR A 212 -15.07 13.22 5.69
C TYR A 212 -15.96 14.45 5.91
N ARG A 213 -15.68 15.22 6.98
CA ARG A 213 -16.31 16.52 7.20
C ARG A 213 -15.68 17.55 6.27
N LEU A 214 -16.35 17.81 5.15
CA LEU A 214 -15.90 18.80 4.17
C LEU A 214 -16.56 20.16 4.42
N SER A 215 -15.88 21.25 4.04
CA SER A 215 -16.50 22.57 3.96
C SER A 215 -17.59 22.59 2.87
N ARG A 216 -18.57 23.49 3.00
CA ARG A 216 -19.66 23.67 2.02
C ARG A 216 -19.11 23.92 0.60
N THR A 217 -18.07 24.75 0.48
CA THR A 217 -17.43 25.05 -0.81
C THR A 217 -16.75 23.83 -1.44
N SER A 218 -16.12 22.97 -0.64
CA SER A 218 -15.53 21.71 -1.11
C SER A 218 -16.59 20.71 -1.56
N MET A 219 -17.71 20.62 -0.82
CA MET A 219 -18.85 19.79 -1.23
C MET A 219 -19.47 20.25 -2.54
N GLU A 220 -19.67 21.56 -2.72
CA GLU A 220 -20.18 22.12 -3.98
C GLU A 220 -19.23 21.84 -5.15
N CYS A 221 -17.91 21.95 -4.93
CA CYS A 221 -16.91 21.60 -5.93
C CYS A 221 -17.02 20.12 -6.34
N ILE A 222 -17.05 19.19 -5.39
CA ILE A 222 -17.17 17.74 -5.67
C ILE A 222 -18.48 17.42 -6.38
N ASN A 223 -19.60 18.02 -5.95
CA ASN A 223 -20.90 17.84 -6.61
C ASN A 223 -20.87 18.34 -8.06
N ASN A 224 -20.16 19.43 -8.34
CA ASN A 224 -19.98 19.91 -9.71
C ASN A 224 -19.11 18.98 -10.55
N LEU A 225 -18.03 18.44 -9.99
CA LEU A 225 -17.18 17.43 -10.64
C LEU A 225 -17.98 16.17 -11.01
N GLU A 226 -18.79 15.69 -10.07
CA GLU A 226 -19.66 14.51 -10.23
C GLU A 226 -20.72 14.73 -11.33
N ARG A 227 -21.35 15.90 -11.35
CA ARG A 227 -22.29 16.29 -12.43
C ARG A 227 -21.63 16.29 -13.81
N VAL A 228 -20.41 16.80 -13.93
CA VAL A 228 -19.67 16.84 -15.22
C VAL A 228 -19.30 15.42 -15.66
N GLN A 229 -18.87 14.56 -14.74
CA GLN A 229 -18.58 13.15 -15.02
C GLN A 229 -19.84 12.39 -15.46
N GLN A 230 -20.96 12.56 -14.76
CA GLN A 230 -22.23 11.90 -15.08
C GLN A 230 -22.77 12.33 -16.45
N ARG A 231 -22.77 13.64 -16.74
CA ARG A 231 -23.13 14.17 -18.08
C ARG A 231 -22.29 13.55 -19.19
N ARG A 232 -21.03 13.19 -18.93
CA ARG A 232 -20.15 12.55 -19.92
C ARG A 232 -20.46 11.07 -20.10
N ILE A 233 -20.69 10.33 -19.01
CA ILE A 233 -21.10 8.93 -19.07
C ILE A 233 -22.40 8.81 -19.88
N SER A 234 -23.39 9.67 -19.60
CA SER A 234 -24.65 9.71 -20.35
C SER A 234 -24.43 10.07 -21.84
N ARG A 235 -23.61 11.08 -22.16
CA ARG A 235 -23.27 11.45 -23.55
C ARG A 235 -22.57 10.29 -24.30
N MET A 236 -21.67 9.57 -23.65
CA MET A 236 -20.98 8.41 -24.25
C MET A 236 -21.93 7.24 -24.46
N ALA A 237 -22.83 6.95 -23.51
CA ALA A 237 -23.85 5.93 -23.65
C ALA A 237 -24.82 6.25 -24.81
N LEU A 238 -25.25 7.51 -24.95
CA LEU A 238 -26.10 7.98 -26.05
C LEU A 238 -25.39 7.86 -27.41
N LYS A 239 -24.12 8.26 -27.51
CA LYS A 239 -23.34 8.08 -28.75
C LYS A 239 -23.17 6.60 -29.11
N ARG A 240 -22.93 5.73 -28.13
CA ARG A 240 -22.82 4.28 -28.35
C ARG A 240 -24.14 3.69 -28.83
N ARG A 241 -25.27 4.08 -28.22
CA ARG A 241 -26.63 3.70 -28.68
C ARG A 241 -26.91 4.22 -30.10
N ALA A 242 -26.52 5.45 -30.43
CA ALA A 242 -26.69 6.01 -31.76
C ALA A 242 -25.78 5.35 -32.82
N LEU A 243 -24.57 4.92 -32.45
CA LEU A 243 -23.69 4.16 -33.32
C LEU A 243 -24.23 2.75 -33.57
N ILE A 244 -24.75 2.09 -32.52
CA ILE A 244 -25.41 0.79 -32.62
C ILE A 244 -26.68 0.92 -33.46
N SER A 245 -27.51 1.95 -33.25
CA SER A 245 -28.71 2.16 -34.06
C SER A 245 -28.37 2.50 -35.51
N ARG A 246 -27.30 3.24 -35.79
CA ARG A 246 -26.80 3.47 -37.16
C ARG A 246 -26.14 2.24 -37.78
N ALA A 247 -25.57 1.34 -36.99
CA ALA A 247 -25.05 0.07 -37.47
C ALA A 247 -26.20 -0.89 -37.79
N ILE A 248 -27.19 -1.00 -36.90
CA ILE A 248 -28.43 -1.77 -37.11
C ILE A 248 -29.22 -1.21 -38.30
N ALA A 249 -29.38 0.11 -38.40
CA ALA A 249 -30.05 0.74 -39.54
C ALA A 249 -29.27 0.52 -40.85
N ARG A 250 -27.92 0.53 -40.83
CA ARG A 250 -27.09 0.16 -41.99
C ARG A 250 -27.25 -1.31 -42.36
N ILE A 251 -27.33 -2.22 -41.39
CA ILE A 251 -27.60 -3.64 -41.62
C ILE A 251 -28.99 -3.83 -42.23
N TYR A 252 -30.02 -3.14 -41.71
CA TYR A 252 -31.38 -3.16 -42.26
C TYR A 252 -31.46 -2.55 -43.67
N TRP A 253 -30.71 -1.48 -43.94
CA TRP A 253 -30.64 -0.84 -45.26
C TRP A 253 -29.87 -1.71 -46.27
N TRP A 254 -28.85 -2.46 -45.81
CA TRP A 254 -28.16 -3.45 -46.63
C TRP A 254 -29.07 -4.63 -46.96
N HIS A 255 -29.83 -5.13 -45.99
CA HIS A 255 -30.81 -6.21 -46.20
C HIS A 255 -31.97 -5.80 -47.12
N ARG A 256 -32.32 -4.51 -47.20
CA ARG A 256 -33.37 -4.00 -48.10
C ARG A 256 -32.88 -3.77 -49.54
N ARG A 257 -31.57 -3.87 -49.81
CA ARG A 257 -30.97 -3.76 -51.15
C ARG A 257 -30.58 -5.09 -51.78
N THR A 258 -30.80 -6.22 -51.11
CA THR A 258 -30.64 -7.55 -51.68
C THR A 258 -31.96 -8.34 -51.56
N SER A 259 -32.93 -7.96 -52.39
CA SER A 259 -33.88 -8.95 -52.88
C SER A 259 -33.17 -9.73 -53.99
N ILE A 260 -32.96 -11.03 -53.79
CA ILE A 260 -33.12 -12.14 -54.74
C ILE A 260 -32.67 -13.43 -54.02
N ARG A 261 -33.67 -14.28 -53.75
CA ARG A 261 -33.79 -15.77 -53.73
C ARG A 261 -32.62 -16.69 -53.25
N PRO A 262 -32.95 -17.92 -52.78
CA PRO A 262 -32.13 -18.70 -51.86
C PRO A 262 -31.01 -19.51 -52.54
N ILE A 263 -30.11 -19.98 -51.67
CA ILE A 263 -28.82 -20.64 -51.86
C ILE A 263 -28.89 -21.94 -52.67
N GLU A 264 -27.91 -22.13 -53.58
CA GLU A 264 -27.42 -23.44 -53.99
C GLU A 264 -25.89 -23.51 -53.82
N THR A 265 -25.42 -24.68 -53.39
CA THR A 265 -24.08 -25.07 -52.94
C THR A 265 -23.03 -25.24 -54.05
N ALA A 266 -21.78 -24.82 -53.83
CA ALA A 266 -20.52 -25.45 -54.31
C ALA A 266 -19.30 -24.58 -53.89
N VAL A 267 -18.38 -25.02 -53.01
CA VAL A 267 -17.11 -25.76 -53.28
C VAL A 267 -15.88 -24.86 -53.56
N ILE A 268 -14.85 -25.03 -52.70
CA ILE A 268 -13.37 -24.84 -52.86
C ILE A 268 -12.75 -23.41 -52.80
N SER A 269 -11.80 -23.25 -51.85
CA SER A 269 -10.71 -22.25 -51.70
C SER A 269 -9.52 -22.53 -52.68
N PRO A 270 -8.45 -21.72 -52.93
CA PRO A 270 -7.85 -20.62 -52.13
C PRO A 270 -7.11 -19.46 -52.91
N ILE A 271 -6.58 -18.47 -52.15
CA ILE A 271 -5.35 -17.62 -52.35
C ILE A 271 -5.23 -16.54 -53.50
N GLU A 272 -4.68 -15.39 -53.06
CA GLU A 272 -3.89 -14.31 -53.72
C GLU A 272 -4.47 -13.07 -54.42
N ASP A 273 -4.10 -11.92 -53.83
CA ASP A 273 -3.67 -10.61 -54.36
C ASP A 273 -4.38 -9.93 -55.55
N GLN A 274 -4.89 -8.71 -55.31
CA GLN A 274 -4.27 -7.45 -55.78
C GLN A 274 -5.12 -6.20 -55.45
N SER A 275 -4.47 -5.25 -54.78
CA SER A 275 -4.63 -3.80 -54.77
C SER A 275 -5.84 -3.15 -55.49
N ILE A 276 -6.64 -2.38 -54.73
CA ILE A 276 -7.04 -1.02 -55.11
C ILE A 276 -6.90 -0.11 -53.89
N GLU A 277 -5.85 0.73 -53.91
CA GLU A 277 -5.76 1.94 -53.09
C GLU A 277 -6.98 2.82 -53.39
N MET A 278 -7.88 2.95 -52.42
CA MET A 278 -8.84 4.04 -52.41
C MET A 278 -8.51 4.97 -51.25
N LYS A 279 -7.77 6.01 -51.62
CA LYS A 279 -7.28 7.14 -50.83
C LYS A 279 -8.46 7.88 -50.20
N TYR A 280 -8.86 7.49 -48.99
CA TYR A 280 -9.82 8.28 -48.22
C TYR A 280 -9.18 9.64 -47.89
N PRO A 281 -9.90 10.75 -48.12
CA PRO A 281 -9.40 12.06 -47.75
C PRO A 281 -9.20 12.08 -46.23
N ARG A 282 -7.98 12.47 -45.87
CA ARG A 282 -7.44 12.68 -44.53
C ARG A 282 -8.32 13.70 -43.81
N GLN A 283 -9.45 13.25 -43.27
CA GLN A 283 -10.35 14.09 -42.51
C GLN A 283 -9.70 14.30 -41.14
N ASN A 284 -8.99 15.44 -41.04
CA ASN A 284 -8.48 16.08 -39.84
C ASN A 284 -8.94 15.41 -38.54
N SER A 285 -8.16 14.42 -38.10
CA SER A 285 -8.23 13.85 -36.76
C SER A 285 -7.60 14.83 -35.76
N ALA A 286 -8.14 16.04 -35.70
CA ALA A 286 -8.16 16.84 -34.49
C ALA A 286 -9.24 16.26 -33.55
N VAL A 287 -9.18 14.96 -33.28
CA VAL A 287 -9.93 14.33 -32.20
C VAL A 287 -9.26 14.80 -30.92
N ASN A 288 -9.75 15.95 -30.44
CA ASN A 288 -9.62 16.51 -29.10
C ASN A 288 -8.80 15.61 -28.14
N ARG A 289 -7.47 15.73 -28.19
CA ARG A 289 -6.55 14.92 -27.38
C ARG A 289 -6.69 15.39 -25.93
N ARG A 290 -7.68 14.82 -25.23
CA ARG A 290 -7.98 15.14 -23.83
C ARG A 290 -6.74 14.88 -23.00
N SER A 291 -6.45 15.81 -22.10
CA SER A 291 -5.27 15.75 -21.27
C SER A 291 -5.53 14.84 -20.06
N ASN A 292 -4.56 13.98 -19.71
CA ASN A 292 -4.60 13.13 -18.51
C ASN A 292 -4.00 13.82 -17.28
N VAL A 293 -3.68 15.12 -17.38
CA VAL A 293 -2.94 15.88 -16.36
C VAL A 293 -3.63 15.87 -15.01
N LEU A 294 -4.96 15.97 -14.97
CA LEU A 294 -5.69 15.90 -13.70
C LEU A 294 -5.57 14.52 -13.02
N LYS A 295 -5.73 13.43 -13.79
CA LYS A 295 -5.62 12.06 -13.28
C LYS A 295 -4.20 11.79 -12.79
N GLU A 296 -3.20 12.06 -13.61
CA GLU A 296 -1.79 11.85 -13.27
C GLU A 296 -1.37 12.72 -12.06
N GLY A 297 -1.92 13.94 -11.96
CA GLY A 297 -1.71 14.84 -10.82
C GLY A 297 -2.27 14.30 -9.51
N LEU A 298 -3.52 13.80 -9.52
CA LEU A 298 -4.14 13.17 -8.35
C LEU A 298 -3.38 11.91 -7.91
N GLU A 299 -2.94 11.08 -8.87
CA GLU A 299 -2.11 9.90 -8.58
C GLU A 299 -0.77 10.29 -7.94
N THR A 300 -0.14 11.38 -8.38
CA THR A 300 1.10 11.87 -7.75
C THR A 300 0.87 12.37 -6.33
N LEU A 301 -0.25 13.06 -6.08
CA LEU A 301 -0.61 13.52 -4.73
C LEU A 301 -0.86 12.33 -3.80
N PHE A 302 -1.62 11.33 -4.25
CA PHE A 302 -1.88 10.11 -3.49
C PHE A 302 -0.60 9.32 -3.18
N THR A 303 0.29 9.18 -4.17
CA THR A 303 1.60 8.56 -3.96
C THR A 303 2.40 9.33 -2.92
N SER A 304 2.34 10.66 -2.96
CA SER A 304 3.07 11.50 -2.03
C SER A 304 2.54 11.41 -0.59
N GLU A 305 1.23 11.29 -0.41
CA GLU A 305 0.60 11.03 0.90
C GLU A 305 1.05 9.69 1.48
N CYS A 306 1.05 8.64 0.65
CA CYS A 306 1.53 7.31 1.04
C CYS A 306 3.01 7.35 1.48
N LEU A 307 3.88 8.05 0.74
CA LEU A 307 5.30 8.18 1.07
C LEU A 307 5.53 8.94 2.39
N VAL A 308 4.74 9.99 2.67
CA VAL A 308 4.81 10.70 3.97
C VAL A 308 4.46 9.75 5.11
N LEU A 309 3.41 8.96 4.94
CA LEU A 309 2.97 8.01 5.97
C LEU A 309 4.03 6.92 6.22
N VAL A 310 4.65 6.40 5.15
CA VAL A 310 5.74 5.41 5.25
C VAL A 310 6.98 6.01 5.92
N GLY A 311 7.40 7.21 5.50
CA GLY A 311 8.58 7.87 6.10
C GLY A 311 8.39 8.20 7.58
N TYR A 312 7.19 8.65 7.96
CA TYR A 312 6.83 8.81 9.38
C TYR A 312 6.91 7.47 10.12
N LEU A 313 6.30 6.42 9.56
CA LEU A 313 6.26 5.11 10.20
C LEU A 313 7.68 4.56 10.42
N HIS A 314 8.52 4.54 9.39
CA HIS A 314 9.90 4.08 9.47
C HIS A 314 10.70 4.82 10.54
N THR A 315 10.65 6.16 10.50
CA THR A 315 11.32 7.02 11.49
C THR A 315 10.82 6.72 12.90
N SER A 316 9.50 6.63 13.08
CA SER A 316 8.91 6.35 14.39
C SER A 316 9.31 4.98 14.93
N ILE A 317 9.24 3.93 14.10
CA ILE A 317 9.57 2.56 14.49
C ILE A 317 11.04 2.43 14.84
N ALA A 318 11.95 2.97 14.02
CA ALA A 318 13.39 2.89 14.31
C ALA A 318 13.72 3.53 15.66
N MET A 319 13.14 4.70 15.94
CA MET A 319 13.32 5.38 17.22
C MET A 319 12.67 4.63 18.39
N PHE A 320 11.42 4.16 18.23
CA PHE A 320 10.73 3.39 19.27
C PHE A 320 11.46 2.09 19.58
N TYR A 321 11.96 1.40 18.56
CA TYR A 321 12.69 0.15 18.70
C TYR A 321 14.01 0.35 19.44
N ALA A 322 14.81 1.36 19.07
CA ALA A 322 16.06 1.68 19.76
C ALA A 322 15.82 1.98 21.26
N ASN A 323 14.82 2.81 21.56
CA ASN A 323 14.44 3.11 22.95
C ASN A 323 13.90 1.88 23.69
N PHE A 324 13.11 1.05 23.01
CA PHE A 324 12.58 -0.19 23.56
C PHE A 324 13.68 -1.15 24.00
N VAL A 325 14.73 -1.34 23.19
CA VAL A 325 15.87 -2.20 23.56
C VAL A 325 16.58 -1.68 24.82
N VAL A 326 16.83 -0.37 24.90
CA VAL A 326 17.47 0.26 26.06
C VAL A 326 16.59 0.13 27.31
N MET A 327 15.28 0.31 27.20
CA MET A 327 14.38 0.17 28.35
C MET A 327 14.22 -1.29 28.78
N MET A 328 14.14 -2.22 27.82
CA MET A 328 13.83 -3.62 28.11
C MET A 328 14.94 -4.31 28.88
N ILE A 329 16.22 -3.89 28.75
CA ILE A 329 17.32 -4.53 29.49
C ILE A 329 17.26 -4.32 31.01
N TYR A 330 16.63 -3.23 31.47
CA TYR A 330 16.47 -2.96 32.90
C TYR A 330 15.32 -3.76 33.52
N LEU A 331 14.49 -4.42 32.71
CA LEU A 331 13.38 -5.23 33.19
C LEU A 331 13.85 -6.67 33.51
N PRO A 332 13.35 -7.29 34.59
CA PRO A 332 13.69 -8.68 34.93
C PRO A 332 13.28 -9.67 33.84
N SER A 333 12.27 -9.31 33.02
CA SER A 333 11.79 -10.10 31.90
C SER A 333 12.78 -10.19 30.72
N ALA A 334 13.83 -9.37 30.68
CA ALA A 334 14.80 -9.32 29.58
C ALA A 334 15.39 -10.70 29.25
N ARG A 335 15.58 -11.54 30.27
CA ARG A 335 16.16 -12.89 30.16
C ARG A 335 15.34 -13.86 29.31
N TYR A 336 14.07 -13.55 29.10
CA TYR A 336 13.15 -14.40 28.33
C TYR A 336 13.01 -13.95 26.88
N HIS A 337 13.63 -12.83 26.48
CA HIS A 337 13.53 -12.30 25.14
C HIS A 337 14.76 -12.65 24.32
N SER A 338 14.53 -13.36 23.23
CA SER A 338 15.58 -13.79 22.29
C SER A 338 16.35 -12.65 21.63
N GLU A 339 15.83 -11.42 21.67
CA GLU A 339 16.47 -10.22 21.10
C GLU A 339 17.54 -9.61 21.99
N LEU A 340 17.47 -9.88 23.30
CA LEU A 340 18.42 -9.38 24.28
C LEU A 340 19.44 -10.43 24.72
N LEU A 341 19.44 -11.60 24.08
CA LEU A 341 20.45 -12.62 24.34
C LEU A 341 21.85 -12.08 24.03
N GLY A 342 22.69 -11.96 25.07
CA GLY A 342 24.04 -11.42 24.99
C GLY A 342 24.15 -9.90 25.12
N LEU A 343 23.04 -9.19 25.36
CA LEU A 343 23.07 -7.76 25.68
C LEU A 343 23.17 -7.57 27.21
N THR A 344 24.22 -6.88 27.64
CA THR A 344 24.42 -6.45 29.04
C THR A 344 24.24 -4.93 29.14
N PRO A 345 23.93 -4.39 30.34
CA PRO A 345 23.82 -2.93 30.53
C PRO A 345 25.07 -2.16 30.06
N GLU A 346 26.23 -2.82 30.06
CA GLU A 346 27.52 -2.29 29.62
C GLU A 346 27.65 -2.24 28.08
N ASN A 347 27.14 -3.26 27.37
CA ASN A 347 27.33 -3.40 25.91
C ASN A 347 26.13 -2.91 25.07
N VAL A 348 24.98 -2.65 25.71
CA VAL A 348 23.78 -2.16 25.01
C VAL A 348 24.02 -0.83 24.32
N GLY A 349 24.78 0.08 24.96
CA GLY A 349 25.06 1.39 24.38
C GLY A 349 25.73 1.29 23.02
N GLU A 350 26.75 0.43 22.88
CA GLU A 350 27.47 0.23 21.63
C GLU A 350 26.60 -0.47 20.57
N THR A 351 25.81 -1.46 20.98
CA THR A 351 24.98 -2.23 20.03
C THR A 351 23.80 -1.42 19.50
N VAL A 352 23.17 -0.60 20.34
CA VAL A 352 22.02 0.23 19.92
C VAL A 352 22.49 1.48 19.18
N LYS A 353 23.76 1.88 19.29
CA LYS A 353 24.32 3.02 18.56
C LYS A 353 24.11 2.90 17.04
N SER A 354 24.30 1.71 16.45
CA SER A 354 24.05 1.47 15.02
C SER A 354 22.58 1.67 14.66
N VAL A 355 21.66 1.25 15.53
CA VAL A 355 20.21 1.40 15.36
C VAL A 355 19.79 2.88 15.49
N PHE A 356 20.40 3.64 16.41
CA PHE A 356 20.18 5.09 16.50
C PHE A 356 20.68 5.84 15.26
N ILE A 357 21.86 5.49 14.74
CA ILE A 357 22.38 6.06 13.48
C ILE A 357 21.40 5.76 12.35
N PHE A 358 20.93 4.51 12.26
CA PHE A 358 19.92 4.12 11.28
C PHE A 358 18.62 4.94 11.43
N GLY A 359 18.08 5.08 12.65
CA GLY A 359 16.89 5.89 12.91
C GLY A 359 17.08 7.38 12.58
N TYR A 360 18.27 7.93 12.79
CA TYR A 360 18.60 9.30 12.39
C TYR A 360 18.64 9.47 10.87
N LEU A 361 19.16 8.49 10.12
CA LEU A 361 19.16 8.52 8.66
C LEU A 361 17.74 8.43 8.09
N GLU A 362 16.88 7.61 8.69
CA GLU A 362 15.44 7.55 8.35
C GLU A 362 14.75 8.90 8.61
N PHE A 363 15.03 9.54 9.75
CA PHE A 363 14.54 10.89 10.03
C PHE A 363 15.00 11.90 8.98
N LEU A 364 16.27 11.87 8.58
CA LEU A 364 16.82 12.76 7.56
C LEU A 364 16.15 12.53 6.20
N SER A 365 15.93 11.27 5.81
CA SER A 365 15.18 10.89 4.60
C SER A 365 13.75 11.47 4.62
N PHE A 366 13.05 11.32 5.74
CA PHE A 366 11.72 11.89 5.94
C PHE A 366 11.71 13.43 5.87
N ALA A 367 12.69 14.08 6.49
CA ALA A 367 12.83 15.54 6.46
C ALA A 367 13.05 16.06 5.03
N LEU A 368 13.89 15.38 4.24
CA LEU A 368 14.11 15.69 2.83
C LEU A 368 12.84 15.52 2.00
N LEU A 369 12.07 14.45 2.24
CA LEU A 369 10.76 14.24 1.61
C LEU A 369 9.78 15.37 1.95
N ALA A 370 9.66 15.74 3.23
CA ALA A 370 8.81 16.82 3.70
C ALA A 370 9.18 18.18 3.08
N LEU A 371 10.49 18.49 3.02
CA LEU A 371 10.99 19.70 2.38
C LEU A 371 10.66 19.74 0.88
N MET A 372 10.79 18.61 0.19
CA MET A 372 10.47 18.53 -1.23
C MET A 372 8.97 18.70 -1.50
N LEU A 373 8.11 18.13 -0.66
CA LEU A 373 6.66 18.31 -0.69
C LEU A 373 6.26 19.77 -0.49
N TYR A 374 6.86 20.43 0.50
CA TYR A 374 6.62 21.85 0.75
C TYR A 374 7.03 22.70 -0.45
N ARG A 375 8.24 22.50 -0.98
CA ARG A 375 8.79 23.33 -2.07
C ARG A 375 8.13 23.11 -3.43
N ARG A 376 7.75 21.88 -3.79
CA ARG A 376 7.24 21.57 -5.15
C ARG A 376 5.74 21.32 -5.20
N TYR A 377 5.20 20.60 -4.23
CA TYR A 377 3.78 20.25 -4.22
C TYR A 377 2.93 21.35 -3.56
N GLY A 378 3.52 22.19 -2.70
CA GLY A 378 2.80 23.16 -1.88
C GLY A 378 2.03 22.50 -0.74
N LEU A 379 2.46 21.31 -0.33
CA LEU A 379 1.83 20.52 0.72
C LEU A 379 2.63 20.61 2.00
N GLN A 380 1.93 20.86 3.12
CA GLN A 380 2.50 20.74 4.44
C GLN A 380 2.41 19.27 4.89
N ALA A 381 3.53 18.55 4.81
CA ALA A 381 3.59 17.14 5.16
C ALA A 381 3.11 16.84 6.58
N PHE A 382 3.48 17.69 7.55
CA PHE A 382 3.04 17.54 8.95
C PHE A 382 1.53 17.75 9.13
N TYR A 383 0.93 18.70 8.41
CA TYR A 383 -0.52 18.90 8.47
C TYR A 383 -1.27 17.71 7.89
N HIS A 384 -0.80 17.18 6.75
CA HIS A 384 -1.36 15.97 6.15
C HIS A 384 -1.22 14.76 7.08
N LEU A 385 -0.06 14.60 7.69
CA LEU A 385 0.20 13.51 8.62
C LEU A 385 -0.71 13.62 9.86
N ALA A 386 -0.80 14.81 10.45
CA ALA A 386 -1.69 15.07 11.58
C ALA A 386 -3.14 14.75 11.24
N PHE A 387 -3.62 15.20 10.08
CA PHE A 387 -4.97 14.90 9.60
C PHE A 387 -5.22 13.39 9.48
N VAL A 388 -4.29 12.62 8.89
CA VAL A 388 -4.43 11.16 8.74
C VAL A 388 -4.42 10.46 10.10
N LEU A 389 -3.48 10.85 10.98
CA LEU A 389 -3.34 10.26 12.31
C LEU A 389 -4.56 10.58 13.20
N GLU A 390 -5.08 11.80 13.16
CA GLU A 390 -6.25 12.22 13.93
C GLU A 390 -7.52 11.54 13.42
N THR A 391 -7.77 11.60 12.11
CA THR A 391 -9.01 11.04 11.52
C THR A 391 -9.11 9.53 11.71
N GLN A 392 -7.98 8.83 11.81
CA GLN A 392 -7.93 7.38 11.86
C GLN A 392 -7.27 6.81 13.13
N VAL A 393 -7.17 7.61 14.19
CA VAL A 393 -6.37 7.32 15.40
C VAL A 393 -6.67 5.94 15.99
N VAL A 394 -7.94 5.63 16.26
CA VAL A 394 -8.37 4.35 16.88
C VAL A 394 -7.95 3.15 16.04
N ARG A 395 -8.10 3.25 14.71
CA ARG A 395 -7.81 2.16 13.78
C ARG A 395 -6.31 1.98 13.54
N ILE A 396 -5.52 3.05 13.66
CA ILE A 396 -4.06 3.01 13.54
C ILE A 396 -3.45 2.49 14.83
N GLN A 397 -3.81 3.09 15.97
CA GLN A 397 -3.33 2.68 17.29
C GLN A 397 -3.68 1.22 17.58
N GLY A 398 -4.91 0.79 17.33
CA GLY A 398 -5.31 -0.61 17.54
C GLY A 398 -4.44 -1.59 16.76
N LYS A 399 -4.08 -1.27 15.52
CA LYS A 399 -3.17 -2.10 14.71
C LYS A 399 -1.74 -2.08 15.24
N VAL A 400 -1.19 -0.91 15.53
CA VAL A 400 0.18 -0.78 16.03
C VAL A 400 0.33 -1.53 17.36
N ILE A 401 -0.62 -1.38 18.28
CA ILE A 401 -0.62 -2.10 19.56
C ILE A 401 -0.74 -3.61 19.32
N MET A 402 -1.68 -4.05 18.48
CA MET A 402 -1.84 -5.46 18.14
C MET A 402 -0.56 -6.06 17.56
N TRP A 403 0.08 -5.37 16.61
CA TRP A 403 1.33 -5.83 16.00
C TRP A 403 2.49 -5.85 17.00
N MET A 404 2.64 -4.82 17.82
CA MET A 404 3.66 -4.79 18.87
C MET A 404 3.48 -5.95 19.86
N LEU A 405 2.25 -6.21 20.32
CA LEU A 405 1.96 -7.33 21.21
C LEU A 405 2.28 -8.68 20.55
N LEU A 406 1.89 -8.86 19.29
CA LEU A 406 2.20 -10.07 18.54
C LEU A 406 3.71 -10.28 18.39
N ILE A 407 4.44 -9.27 17.91
CA ILE A 407 5.89 -9.34 17.73
C ILE A 407 6.58 -9.64 19.05
N LEU A 408 6.21 -8.95 20.13
CA LEU A 408 6.78 -9.17 21.45
C LEU A 408 6.52 -10.61 21.93
N ALA A 409 5.31 -11.14 21.73
CA ALA A 409 4.96 -12.51 22.08
C ALA A 409 5.77 -13.55 21.29
N PHE A 410 5.98 -13.37 19.98
CA PHE A 410 6.80 -14.29 19.18
C PHE A 410 8.28 -14.31 19.61
N ARG A 411 8.77 -13.24 20.23
CA ARG A 411 10.17 -13.08 20.62
C ARG A 411 10.52 -13.62 22.01
N VAL A 412 9.52 -14.09 22.78
CA VAL A 412 9.74 -14.72 24.10
C VAL A 412 10.07 -16.22 23.93
N ASP A 413 11.16 -16.67 24.52
CA ASP A 413 11.64 -18.06 24.41
C ASP A 413 10.67 -19.10 25.00
N HIS A 414 9.84 -18.68 25.96
CA HIS A 414 8.86 -19.53 26.64
C HIS A 414 7.61 -19.86 25.81
N PHE A 415 7.44 -19.29 24.62
CA PHE A 415 6.30 -19.57 23.74
C PHE A 415 6.58 -20.61 22.63
N GLY A 416 7.69 -21.37 22.77
CA GLY A 416 7.99 -22.54 21.94
C GLY A 416 8.44 -22.16 20.53
N LYS A 417 9.75 -22.01 20.34
CA LYS A 417 10.36 -21.96 19.00
C LYS A 417 10.16 -23.31 18.29
N LEU A 418 10.11 -23.28 16.96
CA LEU A 418 10.02 -24.43 16.07
C LEU A 418 11.15 -25.46 16.36
N PHE A 419 10.94 -26.37 17.31
CA PHE A 419 11.94 -27.34 17.78
C PHE A 419 12.35 -28.37 16.69
N ILE A 420 11.63 -28.41 15.57
CA ILE A 420 11.85 -29.38 14.48
C ILE A 420 13.14 -29.10 13.69
N LEU A 421 13.73 -27.89 13.77
CA LEU A 421 15.02 -27.59 13.11
C LEU A 421 16.23 -27.60 14.05
N SER A 422 16.04 -27.76 15.37
CA SER A 422 17.14 -27.73 16.35
C SER A 422 17.67 -29.09 16.76
N ASN A 423 17.00 -30.21 16.42
CA ASN A 423 17.45 -31.55 16.79
C ASN A 423 18.71 -32.04 16.03
N GLY A 424 19.43 -31.14 15.34
CA GLY A 424 20.75 -31.41 14.77
C GLY A 424 21.93 -30.93 15.61
N MET A 425 21.75 -30.08 16.62
CA MET A 425 22.86 -29.59 17.44
C MET A 425 22.47 -29.54 18.92
N SER A 426 22.88 -30.59 19.63
CA SER A 426 22.96 -30.63 21.09
C SER A 426 23.82 -29.47 21.61
N PRO A 427 23.37 -28.69 22.60
CA PRO A 427 24.26 -27.89 23.41
C PRO A 427 24.82 -28.78 24.53
N THR A 428 26.05 -29.25 24.36
CA THR A 428 26.87 -29.66 25.51
C THR A 428 27.26 -28.42 26.30
N ILE A 429 26.77 -28.42 27.55
CA ILE A 429 27.16 -27.65 28.75
C ILE A 429 26.61 -26.22 28.82
#